data_AF-A0A8E0INS8-F1
#
_entry.id   AF-A0A8E0INS8-F1
#
_cell.length_a   1.000
_cell.length_b   1.000
_cell.length_c   1.000
_cell.angle_alpha   90.00
_cell.angle_beta   90.00
_cell.angle_gamma   90.00
#
_symmetry.space_group_name_H-M   'P 1'
#
loop_
_entity.id
_entity.type
_entity.pdbx_description
1 polymer ?
#
loop_
_entity_poly.entity_id
_entity_poly.type
_entity_poly.pdbx_seq_one_letter_code
_entity_poly.pdbx_strand_id
1 'polypeptide(L)'
;MFVDQVQVEVQAGKGGDGMVAFRREKFVPFGGPAGGDGGHGGSIILYVDEGLRTLMDFRYQRHFKASAGGNGQGKQMYGRAAEDRRIAVPAGTTVTDADTGEVLGDLTEPGQTLVVAKGGRGGRGNMHFVSPKNTAPEISENGEPGEHRFIKLELKVLADVGLVGFPSVGKSTLLSVVTQAKPKIAAYQFTTLVPNLGMVQLDDGTDFVMADLPGLIEGASQGVGLGIQFLRHVERTRVLL
;
A
#
# COMPACT_ATOMS: atom_id res chain seq x y z
N MET A 1 -16.35 -4.20 -12.16
CA MET A 1 -15.29 -3.70 -13.07
C MET A 1 -13.96 -4.14 -12.48
N PHE A 2 -13.20 -5.06 -13.10
CA PHE A 2 -11.90 -5.50 -12.58
C PHE A 2 -10.92 -4.31 -12.53
N VAL A 3 -10.26 -4.16 -11.39
CA VAL A 3 -9.24 -3.13 -11.14
C VAL A 3 -8.00 -3.89 -10.72
N ASP A 4 -7.27 -4.32 -11.74
CA ASP A 4 -5.87 -4.73 -11.65
C ASP A 4 -4.98 -3.57 -11.26
N GLN A 5 -5.31 -2.36 -11.74
CA GLN A 5 -4.51 -1.17 -11.53
C GLN A 5 -5.33 -0.02 -10.91
N VAL A 6 -4.83 0.53 -9.82
CA VAL A 6 -5.42 1.71 -9.16
C VAL A 6 -4.34 2.68 -8.73
N GLN A 7 -4.60 3.96 -8.94
CA GLN A 7 -3.77 5.04 -8.39
C GLN A 7 -4.43 5.61 -7.15
N VAL A 8 -3.66 5.74 -6.08
CA VAL A 8 -4.10 6.30 -4.81
C VAL A 8 -3.10 7.34 -4.30
N GLU A 9 -3.59 8.27 -3.50
CA GLU A 9 -2.81 9.30 -2.84
C GLU A 9 -2.49 8.85 -1.41
N VAL A 10 -1.20 8.89 -1.06
CA VAL A 10 -0.72 8.58 0.29
C VAL A 10 -0.05 9.81 0.89
N GLN A 11 -0.51 10.21 2.08
CA GLN A 11 0.02 11.33 2.86
C GLN A 11 0.40 10.86 4.26
N ALA A 12 1.70 10.78 4.55
CA ALA A 12 2.18 10.47 5.88
C ALA A 12 1.95 11.65 6.85
N GLY A 13 2.02 11.36 8.14
CA GLY A 13 1.88 12.35 9.19
C GLY A 13 3.06 13.31 9.25
N LYS A 14 2.78 14.60 9.46
CA LYS A 14 3.82 15.57 9.86
C LYS A 14 4.36 15.19 11.24
N GLY A 15 5.66 15.38 11.47
CA GLY A 15 6.21 15.37 12.83
C GLY A 15 5.61 16.51 13.67
N GLY A 16 5.54 16.31 14.98
CA GLY A 16 5.15 17.36 15.92
C GLY A 16 6.22 18.44 15.99
N ASP A 17 5.83 19.67 16.30
CA ASP A 17 6.77 20.79 16.46
C ASP A 17 7.45 20.72 17.84
N GLY A 18 8.73 21.08 17.89
CA GLY A 18 9.47 21.25 19.14
C GLY A 18 9.04 22.52 19.86
N MET A 19 9.02 22.50 21.19
CA MET A 19 8.55 23.62 21.99
C MET A 19 9.71 24.52 22.44
N VAL A 20 9.45 25.83 22.53
CA VAL A 20 10.28 26.76 23.30
C VAL A 20 9.60 26.96 24.65
N ALA A 21 10.22 26.48 25.72
CA ALA A 21 9.72 26.71 27.07
C ALA A 21 10.88 26.88 28.06
N PHE A 22 10.58 27.46 29.22
CA PHE A 22 11.52 27.68 30.31
C PHE A 22 10.91 27.24 31.63
N ARG A 23 11.75 26.77 32.55
CA ARG A 23 11.31 26.42 33.92
C ARG A 23 10.83 27.68 34.64
N ARG A 24 9.67 27.57 35.30
CA ARG A 24 9.11 28.65 36.13
C ARG A 24 8.86 28.12 37.52
N GLU A 25 9.60 28.65 38.49
CA GLU A 25 9.50 28.29 39.91
C GLU A 25 9.43 29.57 40.74
N LYS A 26 8.66 29.57 41.83
CA LYS A 26 8.32 30.78 42.61
C LYS A 26 9.54 31.57 43.09
N PHE A 27 10.67 30.91 43.32
CA PHE A 27 11.90 31.52 43.84
C PHE A 27 13.07 31.48 42.85
N VAL A 28 12.81 31.14 41.58
CA VAL A 28 13.83 31.09 40.52
C VAL A 28 13.41 32.04 39.39
N PRO A 29 14.00 33.25 39.32
CA PRO A 29 13.59 34.25 38.33
C PRO A 29 13.92 33.86 36.88
N PHE A 30 15.02 33.12 36.66
CA PHE A 30 15.45 32.65 35.33
C PHE A 30 15.71 31.15 35.36
N GLY A 31 14.67 30.36 35.07
CA GLY A 31 14.80 28.92 34.92
C GLY A 31 15.38 28.55 33.55
N GLY A 32 16.13 27.45 33.51
CA GLY A 32 16.69 26.94 32.27
C GLY A 32 15.62 26.45 31.26
N PRO A 33 16.02 26.17 30.01
CA PRO A 33 15.16 25.61 28.98
C PRO A 33 14.40 24.36 29.44
N ALA A 34 13.16 24.24 28.97
CA ALA A 34 12.21 23.21 29.36
C ALA A 34 11.27 22.79 28.23
N GLY A 35 11.55 23.18 26.98
CA GLY A 35 10.74 22.80 25.83
C GLY A 35 11.13 21.42 25.32
N GLY A 36 10.18 20.50 25.33
CA GLY A 36 10.35 19.16 24.79
C GLY A 36 10.28 19.08 23.27
N ASP A 37 10.70 17.95 22.73
CA ASP A 37 10.65 17.58 21.32
C ASP A 37 9.24 17.19 20.88
N GLY A 38 8.94 17.39 19.61
CA GLY A 38 7.77 16.83 18.97
C GLY A 38 7.91 15.33 18.71
N GLY A 39 6.78 14.64 18.63
CA GLY A 39 6.70 13.23 18.29
C GLY A 39 6.83 12.98 16.78
N HIS A 40 7.21 11.76 16.42
CA HIS A 40 7.22 11.34 15.01
C HIS A 40 5.80 11.30 14.43
N GLY A 41 5.66 11.70 13.17
CA GLY A 41 4.44 11.49 12.40
C GLY A 41 4.28 10.02 12.02
N GLY A 42 3.04 9.58 11.82
CA GLY A 42 2.74 8.22 11.42
C GLY A 42 3.09 7.99 9.95
N SER A 43 3.64 6.82 9.65
CA SER A 43 3.92 6.37 8.29
C SER A 43 2.71 5.69 7.66
N ILE A 44 2.69 5.56 6.34
CA ILE A 44 1.73 4.71 5.64
C ILE A 44 2.42 3.42 5.23
N ILE A 45 1.84 2.30 5.67
CA ILE A 45 2.40 0.96 5.51
C ILE A 45 1.37 0.09 4.80
N LEU A 46 1.75 -0.46 3.65
CA LEU A 46 0.98 -1.51 3.01
C LEU A 46 1.36 -2.86 3.62
N TYR A 47 0.40 -3.77 3.76
CA TYR A 47 0.67 -5.14 4.19
C TYR A 47 -0.18 -6.15 3.44
N VAL A 48 0.37 -7.35 3.23
CA VAL A 48 -0.35 -8.43 2.56
C VAL A 48 -1.38 -9.05 3.51
N ASP A 49 -2.63 -9.08 3.05
CA ASP A 49 -3.73 -9.84 3.65
C ASP A 49 -4.17 -10.93 2.68
N GLU A 50 -4.06 -12.20 3.09
CA GLU A 50 -4.45 -13.35 2.26
C GLU A 50 -5.96 -13.45 2.02
N GLY A 51 -6.77 -12.79 2.85
CA GLY A 51 -8.22 -12.71 2.66
C GLY A 51 -8.60 -11.81 1.49
N LEU A 52 -7.72 -10.90 1.07
CA LEU A 52 -7.97 -9.98 -0.03
C LEU A 52 -7.51 -10.57 -1.37
N ARG A 53 -8.40 -10.51 -2.36
CA ARG A 53 -8.14 -11.00 -3.73
C ARG A 53 -8.17 -9.90 -4.79
N THR A 54 -8.65 -8.71 -4.47
CA THR A 54 -8.83 -7.62 -5.43
C THR A 54 -8.41 -6.27 -4.84
N LEU A 55 -8.16 -5.28 -5.70
CA LEU A 55 -7.89 -3.89 -5.30
C LEU A 55 -9.16 -3.02 -5.35
N MET A 56 -10.35 -3.62 -5.28
CA MET A 56 -11.62 -2.89 -5.43
C MET A 56 -11.83 -1.84 -4.34
N ASP A 57 -11.40 -2.08 -3.12
CA ASP A 57 -11.57 -1.14 -2.00
C ASP A 57 -10.87 0.20 -2.26
N PHE A 58 -9.73 0.16 -2.95
CA PHE A 58 -8.96 1.34 -3.33
C PHE A 58 -9.65 2.21 -4.41
N ARG A 59 -10.68 1.69 -5.10
CA ARG A 59 -11.52 2.53 -5.98
C ARG A 59 -12.39 3.48 -5.19
N TYR A 60 -12.96 3.00 -4.09
CA TYR A 60 -13.87 3.75 -3.23
C TYR A 60 -13.09 4.66 -2.28
N GLN A 61 -11.94 4.20 -1.77
CA GLN A 61 -11.04 4.98 -0.94
C GLN A 61 -9.71 5.24 -1.66
N ARG A 62 -9.55 6.45 -2.20
CA ARG A 62 -8.34 6.84 -2.95
C ARG A 62 -7.34 7.69 -2.16
N HIS A 63 -7.73 8.20 -1.00
CA HIS A 63 -6.90 9.10 -0.18
C HIS A 63 -6.63 8.45 1.17
N PHE A 64 -5.36 8.20 1.46
CA PHE A 64 -4.90 7.64 2.72
C PHE A 64 -4.00 8.64 3.43
N LYS A 65 -4.37 8.98 4.65
CA LYS A 65 -3.64 9.94 5.49
C LYS A 65 -3.31 9.33 6.84
N ALA A 66 -2.04 9.42 7.25
CA ALA A 66 -1.59 9.02 8.59
C ALA A 66 -1.66 10.20 9.58
N SER A 67 -1.67 9.87 10.87
CA SER A 67 -1.80 10.86 11.95
C SER A 67 -0.52 11.65 12.14
N ALA A 68 -0.64 12.94 12.49
CA ALA A 68 0.51 13.77 12.85
C ALA A 68 1.05 13.45 14.25
N GLY A 69 2.34 13.66 14.47
CA GLY A 69 2.97 13.54 15.77
C GLY A 69 2.50 14.64 16.73
N GLY A 70 2.47 14.35 18.03
CA GLY A 70 2.15 15.35 19.04
C GLY A 70 3.25 16.41 19.17
N ASN A 71 2.89 17.65 19.45
CA ASN A 71 3.89 18.70 19.71
C ASN A 71 4.61 18.47 21.04
N GLY A 72 5.84 18.97 21.12
CA GLY A 72 6.54 19.11 22.38
C GLY A 72 5.81 20.04 23.33
N GLN A 73 6.05 19.88 24.63
CA GLN A 73 5.41 20.68 25.66
C GLN A 73 6.46 21.25 26.63
N GLY A 74 6.02 22.13 27.52
CA GLY A 74 6.86 22.59 28.62
C GLY A 74 7.21 21.46 29.59
N LYS A 75 8.05 21.76 30.58
CA LYS A 75 8.50 20.80 31.59
C LYS A 75 9.20 19.56 31.00
N GLN A 76 9.91 19.74 29.89
CA GLN A 76 10.67 18.69 29.21
C GLN A 76 9.80 17.54 28.67
N MET A 77 8.51 17.79 28.46
CA MET A 77 7.58 16.76 28.01
C MET A 77 7.62 16.62 26.48
N TYR A 78 7.96 15.43 26.02
CA TYR A 78 8.01 15.11 24.58
C TYR A 78 6.63 14.77 24.03
N GLY A 79 6.40 15.15 22.78
CA GLY A 79 5.22 14.81 22.04
C GLY A 79 5.14 13.32 21.74
N ARG A 80 3.94 12.75 21.82
CA ARG A 80 3.71 11.33 21.50
C ARG A 80 3.89 11.09 20.00
N ALA A 81 4.58 10.00 19.64
CA ALA A 81 4.63 9.53 18.27
C ALA A 81 3.23 9.10 17.79
N ALA A 82 2.89 9.42 16.55
CA ALA A 82 1.63 9.02 15.97
C ALA A 82 1.66 7.54 15.56
N GLU A 83 0.49 6.92 15.53
CA GLU A 83 0.35 5.54 15.05
C GLU A 83 0.41 5.50 13.52
N ASP A 84 1.10 4.49 13.00
CA ASP A 84 1.18 4.24 11.57
C ASP A 84 -0.18 3.83 11.01
N ARG A 85 -0.46 4.27 9.79
CA ARG A 85 -1.65 3.82 9.06
C ARG A 85 -1.30 2.61 8.22
N ARG A 86 -1.81 1.45 8.64
CA ARG A 86 -1.68 0.19 7.92
C ARG A 86 -2.83 0.00 6.93
N ILE A 87 -2.53 -0.41 5.71
CA ILE A 87 -3.51 -0.64 4.65
C ILE A 87 -3.27 -2.03 4.07
N ALA A 88 -4.32 -2.86 4.07
CA ALA A 88 -4.27 -4.21 3.55
C ALA A 88 -4.27 -4.21 2.01
N VAL A 89 -3.45 -5.06 1.40
CA VAL A 89 -3.45 -5.33 -0.04
C VAL A 89 -3.44 -6.85 -0.29
N PRO A 90 -3.98 -7.32 -1.44
CA PRO A 90 -3.83 -8.70 -1.87
C PRO A 90 -2.36 -9.09 -2.06
N ALA A 91 -2.05 -10.38 -1.88
CA ALA A 91 -0.76 -10.95 -2.27
C ALA A 91 -0.54 -10.83 -3.79
N GLY A 92 0.68 -10.48 -4.19
CA GLY A 92 1.05 -10.22 -5.58
C GLY A 92 0.84 -8.77 -6.02
N THR A 93 0.66 -7.83 -5.08
CA THR A 93 0.53 -6.40 -5.39
C THR A 93 1.91 -5.77 -5.60
N THR A 94 2.12 -5.21 -6.78
CA THR A 94 3.26 -4.36 -7.12
C THR A 94 2.93 -2.91 -6.84
N VAL A 95 3.84 -2.20 -6.18
CA VAL A 95 3.67 -0.80 -5.81
C VAL A 95 4.69 0.03 -6.57
N THR A 96 4.18 0.99 -7.34
CA THR A 96 5.00 1.89 -8.17
C THR A 96 4.69 3.33 -7.81
N ASP A 97 5.70 4.19 -7.75
CA ASP A 97 5.52 5.62 -7.63
C ASP A 97 4.89 6.17 -8.92
N ALA A 98 3.77 6.89 -8.81
CA ALA A 98 2.97 7.25 -9.97
C ALA A 98 3.64 8.31 -10.85
N ASP A 99 4.49 9.15 -10.24
CA ASP A 99 5.14 10.31 -10.87
C ASP A 99 6.48 9.91 -11.48
N THR A 100 7.28 9.10 -10.77
CA THR A 100 8.61 8.67 -11.23
C THR A 100 8.61 7.35 -12.01
N GLY A 101 7.59 6.51 -11.81
CA GLY A 101 7.55 5.15 -12.36
C GLY A 101 8.48 4.16 -11.66
N GLU A 102 9.14 4.56 -10.56
CA GLU A 102 10.00 3.69 -9.76
C GLU A 102 9.16 2.63 -9.03
N VAL A 103 9.60 1.36 -9.10
CA VAL A 103 8.98 0.29 -8.34
C VAL A 103 9.45 0.37 -6.90
N LEU A 104 8.53 0.72 -5.99
CA LEU A 104 8.80 0.80 -4.55
C LEU A 104 8.94 -0.59 -3.91
N GLY A 105 8.23 -1.58 -4.45
CA GLY A 105 8.35 -2.97 -4.02
C GLY A 105 7.21 -3.87 -4.49
N ASP A 106 7.44 -5.18 -4.37
CA ASP A 106 6.46 -6.24 -4.62
C ASP A 106 6.05 -6.87 -3.27
N LEU A 107 4.74 -6.92 -3.01
CA LEU A 107 4.13 -7.51 -1.82
C LEU A 107 3.55 -8.88 -2.19
N THR A 108 4.33 -9.94 -1.97
CA THR A 108 4.00 -11.31 -2.42
C THR A 108 3.72 -12.27 -1.28
N GLU A 109 4.38 -12.10 -0.13
CA GLU A 109 4.29 -13.03 0.98
C GLU A 109 3.26 -12.59 2.04
N PRO A 110 2.55 -13.53 2.68
CA PRO A 110 1.59 -13.22 3.74
C PRO A 110 2.24 -12.44 4.88
N GLY A 111 1.61 -11.34 5.30
CA GLY A 111 2.14 -10.48 6.36
C GLY A 111 3.36 -9.63 5.97
N GLN A 112 3.86 -9.74 4.73
CA GLN A 112 4.89 -8.83 4.22
C GLN A 112 4.39 -7.39 4.28
N THR A 113 5.28 -6.46 4.62
CA THR A 113 4.94 -5.04 4.75
C THR A 113 5.86 -4.17 3.88
N LEU A 114 5.33 -3.02 3.44
CA LEU A 114 6.08 -2.02 2.69
C LEU A 114 5.68 -0.62 3.16
N VAL A 115 6.66 0.17 3.58
CA VAL A 115 6.46 1.59 3.90
C VAL A 115 6.42 2.38 2.60
N VAL A 116 5.26 2.94 2.26
CA VAL A 116 5.05 3.68 1.01
C VAL A 116 5.10 5.19 1.16
N ALA A 117 4.92 5.69 2.39
CA ALA A 117 5.16 7.08 2.73
C ALA A 117 5.66 7.17 4.18
N LYS A 118 6.86 7.71 4.39
CA LYS A 118 7.44 7.86 5.73
C LYS A 118 6.87 9.07 6.47
N GLY A 119 6.56 8.88 7.74
CA GLY A 119 6.19 9.96 8.65
C GLY A 119 7.33 10.94 8.89
N GLY A 120 6.99 12.21 9.09
CA GLY A 120 7.97 13.27 9.36
C GLY A 120 8.62 13.11 10.74
N ARG A 121 9.89 13.48 10.84
CA ARG A 121 10.62 13.55 12.11
C ARG A 121 10.03 14.64 13.02
N GLY A 122 9.95 14.36 14.32
CA GLY A 122 9.60 15.37 15.31
C GLY A 122 10.65 16.47 15.42
N GLY A 123 10.20 17.71 15.61
CA GLY A 123 11.07 18.86 15.79
C GLY A 123 11.67 18.89 17.19
N ARG A 124 12.95 19.24 17.30
CA ARG A 124 13.63 19.41 18.59
C ARG A 124 13.17 20.66 19.34
N GLY A 125 12.93 20.51 20.64
CA GLY A 125 12.64 21.63 21.55
C GLY A 125 13.88 22.45 21.89
N ASN A 126 13.68 23.58 22.57
CA ASN A 126 14.79 24.52 22.85
C ASN A 126 15.91 23.93 23.72
N MET A 127 15.63 22.88 24.49
CA MET A 127 16.65 22.19 25.29
C MET A 127 17.80 21.62 24.46
N HIS A 128 17.56 21.23 23.21
CA HIS A 128 18.60 20.67 22.33
C HIS A 128 19.57 21.72 21.77
N PHE A 129 19.23 23.00 21.90
CA PHE A 129 20.04 24.11 21.36
C PHE A 129 20.87 24.83 22.43
N VAL A 130 20.96 24.26 23.63
CA VAL A 130 21.76 24.79 24.72
C VAL A 130 23.24 24.67 24.38
N SER A 131 23.98 25.77 24.53
CA SER A 131 25.43 25.80 24.35
C SER A 131 26.09 26.72 25.39
N PRO A 132 27.41 26.65 25.60
CA PRO A 132 28.10 27.55 26.53
C PRO A 132 27.92 29.03 26.20
N LYS A 133 27.68 29.37 24.92
CA LYS A 133 27.44 30.74 24.45
C LYS A 133 25.97 31.16 24.52
N ASN A 134 25.05 30.21 24.59
CA ASN A 134 23.61 30.44 24.66
C ASN A 134 22.96 29.41 25.59
N THR A 135 22.81 29.79 26.86
CA THR A 135 22.27 28.92 27.91
C THR A 135 20.74 28.92 27.97
N ALA A 136 20.08 29.87 27.30
CA ALA A 136 18.63 30.03 27.25
C ALA A 136 18.13 30.26 25.81
N PRO A 137 18.31 29.29 24.90
CA PRO A 137 17.85 29.38 23.52
C PRO A 137 16.33 29.57 23.44
N GLU A 138 15.92 30.49 22.56
CA GLU A 138 14.53 30.78 22.18
C GLU A 138 14.17 30.16 20.81
N ILE A 139 14.96 29.18 20.37
CA ILE A 139 14.78 28.50 19.08
C ILE A 139 14.29 27.06 19.30
N SER A 140 13.44 26.59 18.40
CA SER A 140 13.06 25.19 18.27
C SER A 140 12.98 24.80 16.79
N GLU A 141 13.04 23.50 16.52
CA GLU A 141 12.78 22.92 15.21
C GLU A 141 11.28 22.67 15.04
N ASN A 142 10.74 22.99 13.85
CA ASN A 142 9.43 22.50 13.45
C ASN A 142 9.53 20.99 13.13
N GLY A 143 8.41 20.28 13.26
CA GLY A 143 8.32 18.92 12.78
C GLY A 143 8.42 18.86 11.26
N GLU A 144 9.15 17.89 10.75
CA GLU A 144 9.32 17.69 9.32
C GLU A 144 7.99 17.29 8.67
N PRO A 145 7.72 17.70 7.43
CA PRO A 145 6.59 17.20 6.68
C PRO A 145 6.71 15.69 6.48
N GLY A 146 5.59 14.98 6.57
CA GLY A 146 5.52 13.59 6.14
C GLY A 146 5.60 13.50 4.61
N GLU A 147 6.07 12.36 4.11
CA GLU A 147 6.08 12.11 2.67
C GLU A 147 4.66 12.14 2.10
N HIS A 148 4.55 12.72 0.91
CA HIS A 148 3.32 12.79 0.13
C HIS A 148 3.64 12.37 -1.29
N ARG A 149 2.91 11.38 -1.80
CA ARG A 149 3.07 10.87 -3.15
C ARG A 149 1.82 10.19 -3.66
N PHE A 150 1.72 10.08 -4.97
CA PHE A 150 0.76 9.19 -5.61
C PHE A 150 1.43 7.84 -5.88
N ILE A 151 0.77 6.75 -5.53
CA ILE A 151 1.23 5.39 -5.83
C ILE A 151 0.25 4.69 -6.75
N LYS A 152 0.77 3.85 -7.64
CA LYS A 152 0.04 2.91 -8.48
C LYS A 152 0.19 1.52 -7.87
N LEU A 153 -0.93 0.90 -7.57
CA LEU A 153 -1.01 -0.49 -7.13
C LEU A 153 -1.43 -1.33 -8.33
N GLU A 154 -0.65 -2.35 -8.63
CA GLU A 154 -0.92 -3.30 -9.70
C GLU A 154 -0.93 -4.73 -9.15
N LEU A 155 -2.03 -5.45 -9.31
CA LEU A 155 -2.15 -6.83 -8.87
C LEU A 155 -1.70 -7.80 -9.96
N LYS A 156 -0.56 -8.48 -9.73
CA LYS A 156 -0.01 -9.53 -10.62
C LYS A 156 -0.66 -10.90 -10.34
N VAL A 157 -1.98 -10.99 -10.38
CA VAL A 157 -2.73 -12.25 -10.25
C VAL A 157 -3.54 -12.53 -11.52
N LEU A 158 -3.42 -13.74 -12.05
CA LEU A 158 -4.08 -14.17 -13.28
C LEU A 158 -5.54 -14.57 -13.05
N ALA A 159 -5.81 -15.51 -12.15
CA ALA A 159 -7.17 -15.88 -11.74
C ALA A 159 -7.13 -16.86 -10.57
N ASP A 160 -8.18 -16.82 -9.74
CA ASP A 160 -8.46 -17.82 -8.71
C ASP A 160 -9.05 -19.10 -9.31
N VAL A 161 -9.86 -18.97 -10.37
CA VAL A 161 -10.54 -20.08 -11.06
C VAL A 161 -10.23 -20.05 -12.55
N GLY A 162 -9.83 -21.18 -13.12
CA GLY A 162 -9.52 -21.32 -14.54
C GLY A 162 -10.50 -22.26 -15.24
N LEU A 163 -11.20 -21.76 -16.26
CA LEU A 163 -12.04 -22.58 -17.13
C LEU A 163 -11.17 -23.29 -18.17
N VAL A 164 -11.18 -24.61 -18.15
CA VAL A 164 -10.43 -25.50 -19.05
C VAL A 164 -11.41 -26.38 -19.79
N GLY A 165 -11.19 -26.54 -21.10
CA GLY A 165 -12.10 -27.32 -21.93
C GLY A 165 -11.88 -27.05 -23.41
N PHE A 166 -12.51 -27.87 -24.24
CA PHE A 166 -12.43 -27.73 -25.68
C PHE A 166 -12.89 -26.34 -26.15
N PRO A 167 -12.41 -25.87 -27.32
CA PRO A 167 -12.96 -24.67 -27.93
C PRO A 167 -14.48 -24.82 -28.10
N SER A 168 -15.21 -23.71 -27.96
CA SER A 168 -16.66 -23.66 -28.20
C SER A 168 -17.56 -24.47 -27.25
N VAL A 169 -17.07 -25.01 -26.13
CA VAL A 169 -17.92 -25.66 -25.09
C VAL A 169 -18.70 -24.65 -24.22
N GLY A 170 -18.62 -23.36 -24.54
CA GLY A 170 -19.34 -22.31 -23.82
C GLY A 170 -18.56 -21.66 -22.67
N LYS A 171 -17.26 -21.88 -22.53
CA LYS A 171 -16.42 -21.26 -21.48
C LYS A 171 -16.56 -19.74 -21.42
N SER A 172 -16.40 -19.07 -22.56
CA SER A 172 -16.50 -17.61 -22.64
C SER A 172 -17.94 -17.13 -22.36
N THR A 173 -18.95 -17.93 -22.72
CA THR A 173 -20.35 -17.66 -22.40
C THR A 173 -20.59 -17.76 -20.89
N LEU A 174 -20.13 -18.83 -20.24
CA LEU A 174 -20.23 -19.01 -18.79
C LEU A 174 -19.57 -17.84 -18.06
N LEU A 175 -18.33 -17.51 -18.43
CA LEU A 175 -17.60 -16.37 -17.88
C LEU A 175 -18.40 -15.07 -18.01
N SER A 176 -19.01 -14.81 -19.17
CA SER A 176 -19.81 -13.59 -19.39
C SER A 176 -21.08 -13.51 -18.54
N VAL A 177 -21.67 -14.66 -18.16
CA VAL A 177 -22.91 -14.73 -17.38
C VAL A 177 -22.64 -14.59 -15.89
N VAL A 178 -21.56 -15.22 -15.40
CA VAL A 178 -21.23 -15.24 -13.95
C VAL A 178 -20.45 -14.01 -13.50
N THR A 179 -20.05 -13.14 -14.42
CA THR A 179 -19.24 -11.95 -14.10
C THR A 179 -20.06 -10.67 -14.27
N GLN A 180 -20.02 -9.77 -13.28
CA GLN A 180 -20.78 -8.52 -13.33
C GLN A 180 -20.17 -7.49 -14.31
N ALA A 181 -18.98 -7.74 -14.84
CA ALA A 181 -18.27 -6.85 -15.74
C ALA A 181 -17.97 -7.54 -17.06
N LYS A 182 -18.02 -6.78 -18.18
CA LYS A 182 -17.54 -7.28 -19.47
C LYS A 182 -16.13 -7.86 -19.29
N PRO A 183 -15.89 -9.11 -19.75
CA PRO A 183 -14.59 -9.73 -19.65
C PRO A 183 -13.52 -8.79 -20.22
N LYS A 184 -12.46 -8.56 -19.45
CA LYS A 184 -11.32 -7.75 -19.90
C LYS A 184 -10.27 -8.67 -20.51
N ILE A 185 -9.74 -8.23 -21.64
CA ILE A 185 -8.62 -8.84 -22.36
C ILE A 185 -7.36 -8.39 -21.64
N ALA A 186 -6.69 -9.30 -20.93
CA ALA A 186 -5.45 -8.99 -20.19
C ALA A 186 -4.22 -9.48 -20.97
N ALA A 187 -3.56 -8.57 -21.68
CA ALA A 187 -2.36 -8.88 -22.45
C ALA A 187 -1.14 -8.97 -21.52
N TYR A 188 -0.70 -10.20 -21.22
CA TYR A 188 0.54 -10.43 -20.50
C TYR A 188 1.70 -10.57 -21.48
N GLN A 189 2.86 -10.01 -21.14
CA GLN A 189 4.04 -9.99 -22.03
C GLN A 189 4.56 -11.39 -22.42
N PHE A 190 4.15 -12.43 -21.69
CA PHE A 190 4.56 -13.82 -21.87
C PHE A 190 3.43 -14.73 -22.39
N THR A 191 2.24 -14.20 -22.68
CA THR A 191 1.14 -14.97 -23.25
C THR A 191 1.07 -14.78 -24.76
N THR A 192 1.11 -15.87 -25.52
CA THR A 192 0.80 -15.88 -26.96
C THR A 192 -0.70 -15.71 -27.23
N LEU A 193 -1.54 -16.09 -26.26
CA LEU A 193 -3.00 -15.94 -26.29
C LEU A 193 -3.45 -15.16 -25.05
N VAL A 194 -4.15 -14.06 -25.27
CA VAL A 194 -4.67 -13.23 -24.18
C VAL A 194 -5.83 -13.96 -23.50
N PRO A 195 -5.75 -14.27 -22.18
CA PRO A 195 -6.87 -14.87 -21.46
C PRO A 195 -8.00 -13.85 -21.27
N ASN A 196 -9.24 -14.33 -21.32
CA ASN A 196 -10.41 -13.54 -20.95
C ASN A 196 -10.61 -13.64 -19.43
N LEU A 197 -10.59 -12.50 -18.75
CA LEU A 197 -10.75 -12.42 -17.29
C LEU A 197 -12.08 -11.79 -16.94
N GLY A 198 -12.73 -12.31 -15.89
CA GLY A 198 -13.90 -11.69 -15.31
C GLY A 198 -13.94 -11.88 -13.79
N MET A 199 -14.49 -10.87 -13.12
CA MET A 199 -14.66 -10.89 -11.66
C MET A 199 -16.06 -11.42 -11.34
N VAL A 200 -16.09 -12.46 -10.50
CA VAL A 200 -17.31 -13.04 -9.95
C VAL A 200 -17.48 -12.47 -8.55
N GLN A 201 -18.64 -11.84 -8.32
CA GLN A 201 -19.03 -11.37 -6.99
C GLN A 201 -20.04 -12.37 -6.42
N LEU A 202 -19.78 -12.83 -5.20
CA LEU A 202 -20.69 -13.69 -4.47
C LEU A 202 -21.60 -12.85 -3.57
N ASP A 203 -22.79 -13.38 -3.29
CA ASP A 203 -23.81 -12.68 -2.49
C ASP A 203 -23.36 -12.40 -1.03
N ASP A 204 -22.34 -13.13 -0.56
CA ASP A 204 -21.72 -12.93 0.75
C ASP A 204 -20.68 -11.80 0.78
N GLY A 205 -20.49 -11.09 -0.33
CA GLY A 205 -19.54 -9.98 -0.48
C GLY A 205 -18.11 -10.42 -0.79
N THR A 206 -17.86 -11.73 -0.99
CA THR A 206 -16.56 -12.20 -1.43
C THR A 206 -16.43 -12.18 -2.96
N ASP A 207 -15.27 -11.72 -3.43
CA ASP A 207 -14.98 -11.61 -4.86
C ASP A 207 -13.85 -12.57 -5.23
N PHE A 208 -13.89 -13.12 -6.45
CA PHE A 208 -12.78 -13.88 -7.02
C PHE A 208 -12.65 -13.66 -8.53
N VAL A 209 -11.46 -13.91 -9.06
CA VAL A 209 -11.15 -13.75 -10.49
C VAL A 209 -11.29 -15.09 -11.19
N MET A 210 -12.08 -15.14 -12.25
CA MET A 210 -12.21 -16.29 -13.14
C MET A 210 -11.56 -15.98 -14.50
N ALA A 211 -10.76 -16.91 -15.01
CA ALA A 211 -10.13 -16.84 -16.33
C ALA A 211 -10.67 -17.93 -17.25
N ASP A 212 -10.94 -17.58 -18.50
CA ASP A 212 -10.89 -18.56 -19.59
C ASP A 212 -9.42 -18.76 -19.96
N LEU A 213 -8.92 -19.99 -19.81
CA LEU A 213 -7.54 -20.35 -20.11
C LEU A 213 -7.48 -21.02 -21.50
N PRO A 214 -7.30 -20.24 -22.59
CA PRO A 214 -7.14 -20.80 -23.92
C PRO A 214 -5.82 -21.59 -24.00
N GLY A 215 -5.89 -22.82 -24.49
CA GLY A 215 -4.70 -23.61 -24.83
C GLY A 215 -4.18 -24.60 -23.79
N LEU A 216 -4.84 -24.80 -22.63
CA LEU A 216 -4.58 -25.95 -21.75
C LEU A 216 -5.08 -27.32 -22.30
N ILE A 217 -5.46 -27.35 -23.56
CA ILE A 217 -5.88 -28.55 -24.32
C ILE A 217 -4.66 -29.16 -25.06
N GLU A 218 -4.82 -30.38 -25.58
CA GLU A 218 -3.77 -31.29 -26.09
C GLU A 218 -2.54 -30.59 -26.72
N GLY A 219 -1.33 -30.92 -26.21
CA GLY A 219 -0.05 -30.45 -26.76
C GLY A 219 0.69 -29.37 -25.94
N ALA A 220 0.08 -28.84 -24.87
CA ALA A 220 0.73 -27.87 -23.97
C ALA A 220 2.01 -28.43 -23.30
N SER A 221 2.06 -29.72 -23.00
CA SER A 221 3.25 -30.40 -22.45
C SER A 221 4.35 -30.68 -23.47
N GLN A 222 4.06 -30.57 -24.78
CA GLN A 222 5.01 -30.81 -25.87
C GLN A 222 5.67 -29.51 -26.38
N GLY A 223 5.40 -28.36 -25.73
CA GLY A 223 6.06 -27.09 -26.02
C GLY A 223 5.55 -26.36 -27.27
N VAL A 224 4.40 -26.76 -27.84
CA VAL A 224 3.91 -26.27 -29.14
C VAL A 224 3.01 -25.01 -29.03
N GLY A 225 2.93 -24.32 -27.89
CA GLY A 225 2.15 -23.07 -27.89
C GLY A 225 2.05 -22.27 -26.60
N LEU A 226 2.39 -22.85 -25.45
CA LEU A 226 2.36 -22.15 -24.17
C LEU A 226 3.69 -22.41 -23.46
N GLY A 227 4.50 -21.37 -23.30
CA GLY A 227 5.80 -21.49 -22.64
C GLY A 227 5.66 -21.97 -21.20
N ILE A 228 6.72 -22.57 -20.64
CA ILE A 228 6.83 -22.99 -19.22
C ILE A 228 6.43 -21.87 -18.25
N GLN A 229 6.59 -20.60 -18.64
CA GLN A 229 6.13 -19.46 -17.87
C GLN A 229 4.60 -19.40 -17.74
N PHE A 230 3.81 -19.73 -18.77
CA PHE A 230 2.35 -19.75 -18.69
C PHE A 230 1.84 -20.81 -17.70
N LEU A 231 2.46 -21.99 -17.67
CA LEU A 231 2.11 -23.04 -16.72
C LEU A 231 2.40 -22.63 -15.27
N ARG A 232 3.53 -21.98 -14.99
CA ARG A 232 3.85 -21.36 -13.68
C ARG A 232 2.83 -20.31 -13.22
N HIS A 233 2.15 -19.72 -14.17
CA HIS A 233 1.17 -18.66 -13.99
C HIS A 233 -0.23 -19.24 -13.72
N VAL A 234 -0.56 -20.39 -14.35
CA VAL A 234 -1.72 -21.24 -14.05
C VAL A 234 -1.57 -21.97 -12.71
N GLU A 235 -0.35 -22.25 -12.23
CA GLU A 235 -0.13 -22.85 -10.90
C GLU A 235 -0.69 -22.00 -9.74
N ARG A 236 -0.94 -20.70 -9.97
CA ARG A 236 -1.58 -19.82 -8.99
C ARG A 236 -3.11 -19.88 -9.04
N THR A 237 -3.68 -20.54 -10.04
CA THR A 237 -5.12 -20.80 -10.14
C THR A 237 -5.49 -21.90 -9.14
N ARG A 238 -6.31 -21.55 -8.16
CA ARG A 238 -6.66 -22.44 -7.04
C ARG A 238 -7.60 -23.57 -7.48
N VAL A 239 -8.43 -23.32 -8.48
CA VAL A 239 -9.44 -24.27 -8.98
C VAL A 239 -9.44 -24.27 -10.50
N LEU A 240 -9.46 -25.45 -11.11
CA LEU A 240 -9.71 -25.62 -12.54
C LEU A 240 -11.10 -26.25 -12.72
N LEU A 241 -11.90 -25.69 -13.62
CA LEU A 241 -13.25 -26.13 -13.97
C LEU A 241 -13.34 -26.55 -15.44
#